data_AF-A0A094KGY5-F1
#
_entry.id   AF-A0A094KGY5-F1
#
_cell.length_a   1.000
_cell.length_b   1.000
_cell.length_c   1.000
_cell.angle_alpha   90.00
_cell.angle_beta   90.00
_cell.angle_gamma   90.00
#
_symmetry.space_group_name_H-M   'P 1'
#
loop_
_entity.id
_entity.type
_entity.pdbx_description
1 polymer ?
#
loop_
_entity_poly.entity_id
_entity_poly.type
_entity_poly.pdbx_seq_one_letter_code
_entity_poly.pdbx_strand_id
1 'polypeptide(L)'
;SLPEGGELFTWGQNGHGQLGIGSQTAFITQPQLVERLKGISLAQIAAGGAHSAAVSLSGAVYSWGKNDFGQLGLGDREDRRCPSYVDALEHWKTVFISCGTDHTAVLSKEGLVCTFGAGGAGQLGHNSTRNELVPRVVAELWGARVSQVACGSQHTLVYVPSLDKVYSFGSGEAGQLGNKRRLIPLPINSPANARKSCQGNDHCGCVQSVFISSREITFIYFAQNSHLNGIATLKDGDVDAWISDSSCWRSVKKNIRAIFLSEACINGSFLEKRDKHFKTSKEVSGVDMSEVQRFYEKISNKPKVFERV
;
A
#
# COMPACT_ATOMS: atom_id res chain seq x y z
N SER A 1 -0.56 10.37 25.63
CA SER A 1 0.71 10.90 25.08
C SER A 1 0.52 11.05 23.59
N LEU A 2 0.97 12.16 22.98
CA LEU A 2 1.08 12.23 21.53
C LEU A 2 1.98 11.08 21.07
N PRO A 3 1.67 10.36 19.97
CA PRO A 3 2.63 9.41 19.43
C PRO A 3 3.88 10.21 19.06
N GLU A 4 4.99 9.94 19.72
CA GLU A 4 6.30 10.41 19.27
C GLU A 4 6.43 10.03 17.79
N GLY A 5 6.65 11.02 16.93
CA GLY A 5 6.76 10.79 15.49
C GLY A 5 7.78 9.67 15.24
N GLY A 6 7.38 8.65 14.47
CA GLY A 6 8.20 7.47 14.24
C GLY A 6 9.56 7.83 13.65
N GLU A 7 10.61 7.15 14.12
CA GLU A 7 11.96 7.28 13.55
C GLU A 7 12.12 6.34 12.35
N LEU A 8 12.69 6.84 11.26
CA LEU A 8 13.01 6.04 10.08
C LEU A 8 14.50 5.70 10.06
N PHE A 9 14.82 4.42 10.10
CA PHE A 9 16.18 3.92 9.93
C PHE A 9 16.36 3.21 8.58
N THR A 10 17.47 3.49 7.89
CA THR A 10 17.79 2.90 6.58
C THR A 10 19.23 2.36 6.58
N TRP A 11 19.47 1.30 5.81
CA TRP A 11 20.79 0.68 5.63
C TRP A 11 20.86 -0.09 4.30
N GLY A 12 22.07 -0.49 3.90
CA GLY A 12 22.34 -1.23 2.67
C GLY A 12 22.98 -0.36 1.58
N GLN A 13 22.61 -0.61 0.32
CA GLN A 13 23.15 0.11 -0.84
C GLN A 13 22.72 1.58 -0.83
N ASN A 14 23.65 2.50 -1.10
CA ASN A 14 23.44 3.95 -1.06
C ASN A 14 24.15 4.69 -2.22
N GLY A 15 24.48 4.00 -3.32
CA GLY A 15 25.18 4.58 -4.47
C GLY A 15 24.52 5.82 -5.08
N HIS A 16 23.20 5.94 -4.96
CA HIS A 16 22.40 7.08 -5.45
C HIS A 16 21.79 7.91 -4.31
N GLY A 17 22.15 7.64 -3.06
CA GLY A 17 21.53 8.29 -1.91
C GLY A 17 20.17 7.70 -1.51
N GLN A 18 19.82 6.50 -1.96
CA GLN A 18 18.52 5.86 -1.69
C GLN A 18 18.23 5.60 -0.20
N LEU A 19 19.24 5.71 0.67
CA LEU A 19 19.03 5.64 2.12
C LEU A 19 18.55 6.96 2.73
N GLY A 20 18.71 8.10 2.05
CA GLY A 20 18.17 9.38 2.52
C GLY A 20 18.95 10.04 3.66
N ILE A 21 20.12 9.50 4.02
CA ILE A 21 20.95 9.93 5.16
C ILE A 21 21.94 11.05 4.80
N GLY A 22 21.94 11.56 3.56
CA GLY A 22 22.88 12.61 3.10
C GLY A 22 24.34 12.15 2.91
N SER A 23 24.67 10.91 3.26
CA SER A 23 26.02 10.34 3.15
C SER A 23 26.43 10.06 1.70
N GLN A 24 27.73 10.19 1.42
CA GLN A 24 28.36 9.78 0.16
C GLN A 24 28.83 8.32 0.17
N THR A 25 28.79 7.66 1.33
CA THR A 25 29.19 6.25 1.45
C THR A 25 28.24 5.38 0.64
N ALA A 26 28.77 4.57 -0.27
CA ALA A 26 27.98 3.77 -1.21
C ALA A 26 27.30 2.56 -0.57
N PHE A 27 27.74 2.10 0.61
CA PHE A 27 27.12 0.99 1.34
C PHE A 27 27.19 1.22 2.84
N ILE A 28 26.05 1.09 3.52
CA ILE A 28 25.90 1.27 4.96
C ILE A 28 25.53 -0.07 5.58
N THR A 29 26.34 -0.56 6.51
CA THR A 29 26.16 -1.89 7.14
C THR A 29 25.24 -1.88 8.35
N GLN A 30 24.96 -0.72 8.94
CA GLN A 30 24.16 -0.58 10.16
C GLN A 30 23.00 0.39 9.94
N PRO A 31 21.82 0.16 10.54
CA PRO A 31 20.70 1.10 10.47
C PRO A 31 21.11 2.52 10.89
N GLN A 32 20.82 3.51 10.04
CA GLN A 32 21.08 4.92 10.31
C GLN A 32 19.80 5.73 10.23
N LEU A 33 19.66 6.71 11.13
CA LEU A 33 18.50 7.57 11.19
C LEU A 33 18.44 8.51 9.98
N VAL A 34 17.27 8.58 9.36
CA VAL A 34 16.97 9.57 8.32
C VAL A 34 16.56 10.88 8.99
N GLU A 35 17.56 11.67 9.39
CA GLU A 35 17.40 12.91 10.19
C GLU A 35 16.38 13.89 9.61
N ARG A 36 16.27 13.97 8.28
CA ARG A 36 15.35 14.90 7.60
C ARG A 36 13.87 14.56 7.78
N LEU A 37 13.55 13.34 8.21
CA LEU A 37 12.18 12.90 8.49
C LEU A 37 11.91 12.76 9.99
N LYS A 38 12.88 13.08 10.85
CA LYS A 38 12.71 13.02 12.30
C LYS A 38 11.56 13.92 12.75
N GLY A 39 10.65 13.36 13.55
CA GLY A 39 9.48 14.07 14.06
C GLY A 39 8.31 14.19 13.09
N ILE A 40 8.44 13.68 11.85
CA ILE A 40 7.32 13.56 10.92
C ILE A 40 6.69 12.18 11.14
N SER A 41 5.41 12.13 11.48
CA SER A 41 4.68 10.88 11.60
C SER A 41 4.45 10.26 10.22
N LEU A 42 5.25 9.23 9.88
CA LEU A 42 5.15 8.50 8.63
C LEU A 42 4.02 7.46 8.68
N ALA A 43 3.22 7.40 7.62
CA ALA A 43 2.17 6.41 7.43
C ALA A 43 2.68 5.18 6.65
N GLN A 44 3.53 5.40 5.64
CA GLN A 44 4.08 4.35 4.81
C GLN A 44 5.40 4.78 4.18
N ILE A 45 6.26 3.80 3.91
CA ILE A 45 7.50 3.93 3.14
C ILE A 45 7.46 2.93 1.98
N ALA A 46 8.02 3.30 0.84
CA ALA A 46 8.22 2.43 -0.32
C ALA A 46 9.66 2.57 -0.83
N ALA A 47 10.24 1.45 -1.24
CA ALA A 47 11.56 1.39 -1.85
C ALA A 47 11.44 0.87 -3.28
N GLY A 48 12.07 1.57 -4.22
CA GLY A 48 12.19 1.16 -5.61
C GLY A 48 13.54 0.49 -5.90
N GLY A 49 13.98 0.56 -7.16
CA GLY A 49 15.27 -0.01 -7.57
C GLY A 49 16.47 0.69 -6.91
N ALA A 50 16.49 2.01 -6.98
CA ALA A 50 17.53 2.85 -6.35
C ALA A 50 16.97 4.18 -5.84
N HIS A 51 15.68 4.22 -5.52
CA HIS A 51 15.02 5.37 -4.90
C HIS A 51 14.10 4.90 -3.78
N SER A 52 13.64 5.83 -2.98
CA SER A 52 12.71 5.57 -1.89
C SER A 52 11.76 6.75 -1.75
N ALA A 53 10.60 6.48 -1.19
CA ALA A 53 9.60 7.47 -0.91
C ALA A 53 8.86 7.15 0.38
N ALA A 54 8.29 8.18 1.00
CA ALA A 54 7.48 8.06 2.19
C ALA A 54 6.28 8.98 2.09
N VAL A 55 5.18 8.55 2.71
CA VAL A 55 3.99 9.37 2.93
C VAL A 55 3.79 9.53 4.43
N SER A 56 3.52 10.76 4.85
CA SER A 56 3.19 11.10 6.23
C SER A 56 1.69 10.91 6.53
N LEU A 57 1.32 10.89 7.80
CA LEU A 57 -0.09 10.83 8.22
C LEU A 57 -0.92 12.03 7.74
N SER A 58 -0.30 13.15 7.37
CA SER A 58 -0.99 14.30 6.76
C SER A 58 -1.18 14.18 5.25
N GLY A 59 -0.61 13.15 4.62
CA GLY A 59 -0.60 12.94 3.17
C GLY A 59 0.53 13.62 2.43
N ALA A 60 1.45 14.32 3.13
CA ALA A 60 2.66 14.85 2.52
C ALA A 60 3.59 13.73 2.05
N VAL A 61 4.13 13.86 0.84
CA VAL A 61 4.99 12.87 0.18
C VAL A 61 6.43 13.39 0.12
N TYR A 62 7.37 12.52 0.47
CA TYR A 62 8.80 12.76 0.37
C TYR A 62 9.44 11.69 -0.50
N SER A 63 10.41 12.06 -1.33
CA SER A 63 11.14 11.14 -2.21
C SER A 63 12.64 11.44 -2.21
N TRP A 64 13.46 10.40 -2.39
CA TRP A 64 14.92 10.51 -2.45
C TRP A 64 15.57 9.31 -3.17
N GLY A 65 16.85 9.43 -3.49
CA GLY A 65 17.66 8.47 -4.23
C GLY A 65 17.83 8.86 -5.70
N LYS A 66 17.89 7.84 -6.57
CA LYS A 66 18.09 7.95 -8.02
C LYS A 66 16.92 8.68 -8.70
N ASN A 67 17.20 9.57 -9.65
CA ASN A 67 16.19 10.36 -10.35
C ASN A 67 16.38 10.49 -11.88
N ASP A 68 17.23 9.69 -12.53
CA ASP A 68 17.52 9.75 -13.98
C ASP A 68 16.28 9.90 -14.89
N PHE A 69 15.14 9.34 -14.47
CA PHE A 69 13.90 9.32 -15.25
C PHE A 69 12.78 10.18 -14.64
N GLY A 70 13.03 10.90 -13.54
CA GLY A 70 12.02 11.68 -12.83
C GLY A 70 11.23 10.89 -11.80
N GLN A 71 11.70 9.71 -11.37
CA GLN A 71 11.00 8.83 -10.42
C GLN A 71 10.82 9.42 -9.02
N LEU A 72 11.44 10.57 -8.73
CA LEU A 72 11.21 11.34 -7.52
C LEU A 72 10.03 12.33 -7.62
N GLY A 73 9.60 12.68 -8.83
CA GLY A 73 8.43 13.55 -9.06
C GLY A 73 8.69 15.05 -8.81
N LEU A 74 9.97 15.46 -8.80
CA LEU A 74 10.41 16.80 -8.41
C LEU A 74 10.54 17.78 -9.59
N GLY A 75 10.18 17.36 -10.81
CA GLY A 75 10.27 18.18 -12.01
C GLY A 75 11.67 18.24 -12.65
N ASP A 76 12.63 17.49 -12.11
CA ASP A 76 14.01 17.41 -12.60
C ASP A 76 14.49 15.95 -12.73
N ARG A 77 15.78 15.75 -13.04
CA ARG A 77 16.44 14.45 -13.14
C ARG A 77 17.62 14.29 -12.16
N GLU A 78 17.64 15.10 -11.10
CA GLU A 78 18.77 15.14 -10.17
C GLU A 78 18.55 14.19 -8.99
N ASP A 79 19.54 13.34 -8.72
CA ASP A 79 19.56 12.44 -7.56
C ASP A 79 19.49 13.24 -6.25
N ARG A 80 18.72 12.74 -5.28
CA ARG A 80 18.59 13.38 -3.95
C ARG A 80 19.10 12.45 -2.87
N ARG A 81 20.15 12.85 -2.16
CA ARG A 81 20.70 12.06 -1.03
C ARG A 81 19.91 12.20 0.27
N CYS A 82 18.94 13.10 0.29
CA CYS A 82 18.08 13.38 1.42
C CYS A 82 16.61 13.41 0.96
N PRO A 83 15.66 13.00 1.81
CA PRO A 83 14.23 13.19 1.59
C PRO A 83 13.92 14.62 1.14
N SER A 84 13.27 14.72 -0.02
CA SER A 84 12.81 15.96 -0.63
C SER A 84 11.29 15.93 -0.71
N TYR A 85 10.66 17.03 -0.33
CA TYR A 85 9.20 17.15 -0.40
C TYR A 85 8.73 17.26 -1.86
N VAL A 86 7.64 16.55 -2.20
CA VAL A 86 7.09 16.51 -3.56
C VAL A 86 5.90 17.48 -3.64
N ASP A 87 6.18 18.76 -3.91
CA ASP A 87 5.18 19.85 -3.93
C ASP A 87 3.97 19.56 -4.83
N ALA A 88 4.20 18.88 -5.96
CA ALA A 88 3.14 18.52 -6.91
C ALA A 88 2.04 17.61 -6.32
N LEU A 89 2.29 16.99 -5.15
CA LEU A 89 1.34 16.11 -4.43
C LEU A 89 0.74 16.75 -3.18
N GLU A 90 1.02 18.02 -2.86
CA GLU A 90 0.57 18.66 -1.61
C GLU A 90 -0.95 18.54 -1.39
N HIS A 91 -1.73 18.76 -2.45
CA HIS A 91 -3.19 18.74 -2.38
C HIS A 91 -3.82 17.40 -2.77
N TRP A 92 -2.99 16.38 -3.04
CA TRP A 92 -3.44 15.07 -3.50
C TRP A 92 -3.96 14.16 -2.39
N LYS A 93 -3.69 14.50 -1.13
CA LYS A 93 -4.05 13.67 0.03
C LYS A 93 -3.65 12.21 -0.18
N THR A 94 -2.37 12.00 -0.43
CA THR A 94 -1.82 10.66 -0.66
C THR A 94 -2.07 9.75 0.54
N VAL A 95 -2.51 8.54 0.28
CA VAL A 95 -2.71 7.49 1.29
C VAL A 95 -1.84 6.26 1.04
N PHE A 96 -1.39 6.05 -0.19
CA PHE A 96 -0.52 4.93 -0.52
C PHE A 96 0.50 5.29 -1.61
N ILE A 97 1.70 4.70 -1.50
CA ILE A 97 2.78 4.86 -2.48
C ILE A 97 3.41 3.50 -2.82
N SER A 98 3.76 3.31 -4.08
CA SER A 98 4.44 2.12 -4.57
C SER A 98 5.55 2.52 -5.53
N CYS A 99 6.72 1.89 -5.38
CA CYS A 99 7.90 2.18 -6.18
C CYS A 99 8.29 0.94 -6.99
N GLY A 100 8.43 1.11 -8.31
CA GLY A 100 9.04 0.11 -9.19
C GLY A 100 10.55 0.31 -9.32
N THR A 101 11.18 -0.25 -10.35
CA THR A 101 12.63 -0.07 -10.54
C THR A 101 13.00 1.39 -10.75
N ASP A 102 12.32 2.06 -11.69
CA ASP A 102 12.59 3.46 -12.06
C ASP A 102 11.29 4.27 -12.24
N HIS A 103 10.19 3.86 -11.59
CA HIS A 103 8.92 4.61 -11.61
C HIS A 103 8.24 4.56 -10.24
N THR A 104 7.34 5.50 -10.00
CA THR A 104 6.58 5.62 -8.76
C THR A 104 5.10 5.78 -9.09
N ALA A 105 4.25 5.12 -8.31
CA ALA A 105 2.81 5.28 -8.36
C ALA A 105 2.27 5.71 -7.01
N VAL A 106 1.32 6.64 -7.03
CA VAL A 106 0.71 7.28 -5.86
C VAL A 106 -0.79 7.11 -5.93
N LEU A 107 -1.40 6.74 -4.81
CA LEU A 107 -2.84 6.63 -4.64
C LEU A 107 -3.31 7.70 -3.65
N SER A 108 -4.24 8.53 -4.13
CA SER A 108 -4.95 9.50 -3.28
C SER A 108 -6.08 8.83 -2.49
N LYS A 109 -6.53 9.52 -1.44
CA LYS A 109 -7.72 9.16 -0.67
C LYS A 109 -8.97 8.97 -1.54
N GLU A 110 -9.11 9.76 -2.60
CA GLU A 110 -10.25 9.74 -3.51
C GLU A 110 -10.17 8.62 -4.56
N GLY A 111 -9.14 7.76 -4.50
CA GLY A 111 -8.95 6.65 -5.41
C GLY A 111 -8.40 7.06 -6.78
N LEU A 112 -7.82 8.26 -6.90
CA LEU A 112 -7.07 8.71 -8.08
C LEU A 112 -5.64 8.15 -8.02
N VAL A 113 -5.16 7.68 -9.16
CA VAL A 113 -3.80 7.16 -9.33
C VAL A 113 -2.97 8.14 -10.14
N CYS A 114 -1.83 8.54 -9.58
CA CYS A 114 -0.76 9.23 -10.28
C CYS A 114 0.42 8.30 -10.51
N THR A 115 1.11 8.47 -11.64
CA THR A 115 2.36 7.78 -11.96
C THR A 115 3.39 8.78 -12.48
N PHE A 116 4.67 8.51 -12.21
CA PHE A 116 5.80 9.30 -12.68
C PHE A 116 7.10 8.49 -12.70
N GLY A 117 8.13 9.01 -13.38
CA GLY A 117 9.40 8.33 -13.63
C GLY A 117 9.50 7.76 -15.04
N ALA A 118 10.15 6.60 -15.17
CA ALA A 118 10.39 5.93 -16.43
C ALA A 118 9.09 5.47 -17.10
N GLY A 119 8.88 5.83 -18.36
CA GLY A 119 7.71 5.44 -19.15
C GLY A 119 8.00 4.51 -20.33
N GLY A 120 9.26 4.18 -20.60
CA GLY A 120 9.66 3.46 -21.83
C GLY A 120 8.99 2.10 -22.06
N ALA A 121 8.52 1.44 -21.00
CA ALA A 121 7.80 0.17 -21.06
C ALA A 121 6.28 0.34 -20.98
N GLY A 122 5.74 1.56 -20.91
CA GLY A 122 4.32 1.83 -20.70
C GLY A 122 3.87 1.71 -19.24
N GLN A 123 4.81 1.58 -18.29
CA GLN A 123 4.53 1.38 -16.86
C GLN A 123 3.89 2.59 -16.17
N LEU A 124 3.68 3.70 -16.88
CA LEU A 124 2.96 4.85 -16.36
C LEU A 124 1.48 4.84 -16.76
N GLY A 125 1.09 4.09 -17.80
CA GLY A 125 -0.32 3.96 -18.20
C GLY A 125 -0.89 5.16 -18.94
N HIS A 126 -0.07 6.11 -19.42
CA HIS A 126 -0.51 7.36 -20.06
C HIS A 126 -0.68 7.29 -21.59
N ASN A 127 -0.84 6.09 -22.15
CA ASN A 127 -0.82 5.86 -23.59
C ASN A 127 0.42 6.45 -24.27
N SER A 128 1.57 6.38 -23.59
CA SER A 128 2.83 7.00 -24.01
C SER A 128 4.02 6.21 -23.48
N THR A 129 5.17 6.39 -24.13
CA THR A 129 6.47 5.85 -23.70
C THR A 129 7.39 6.92 -23.12
N ARG A 130 6.89 8.15 -22.96
CA ARG A 130 7.65 9.27 -22.39
C ARG A 130 7.78 9.12 -20.88
N ASN A 131 8.91 9.57 -20.36
CA ASN A 131 9.11 9.73 -18.92
C ASN A 131 8.32 10.95 -18.42
N GLU A 132 7.82 10.86 -17.19
CA GLU A 132 7.10 11.94 -16.53
C GLU A 132 7.91 12.41 -15.32
N LEU A 133 8.34 13.68 -15.35
CA LEU A 133 9.18 14.25 -14.28
C LEU A 133 8.37 14.75 -13.07
N VAL A 134 7.05 14.87 -13.26
CA VAL A 134 6.08 15.27 -12.25
C VAL A 134 4.95 14.23 -12.22
N PRO A 135 4.29 14.03 -11.08
CA PRO A 135 3.13 13.15 -10.98
C PRO A 135 2.06 13.51 -12.01
N ARG A 136 1.64 12.50 -12.79
CA ARG A 136 0.58 12.65 -13.79
C ARG A 136 -0.52 11.64 -13.53
N VAL A 137 -1.76 12.09 -13.66
CA VAL A 137 -2.94 11.23 -13.45
C VAL A 137 -3.05 10.19 -14.56
N VAL A 138 -3.33 8.95 -14.18
CA VAL A 138 -3.70 7.89 -15.12
C VAL A 138 -5.18 8.07 -15.51
N ALA A 139 -5.41 8.77 -16.62
CA ALA A 139 -6.75 9.22 -17.04
C ALA A 139 -7.75 8.07 -17.20
N GLU A 140 -7.28 6.92 -17.68
CA GLU A 140 -8.07 5.71 -17.90
C GLU A 140 -8.62 5.09 -16.61
N LEU A 141 -8.05 5.42 -15.45
CA LEU A 141 -8.53 4.99 -14.13
C LEU A 141 -9.35 6.07 -13.42
N TRP A 142 -9.58 7.22 -14.06
CA TRP A 142 -10.36 8.30 -13.46
C TRP A 142 -11.79 7.83 -13.15
N GLY A 143 -12.21 8.02 -11.89
CA GLY A 143 -13.53 7.59 -11.43
C GLY A 143 -13.67 6.10 -11.12
N ALA A 144 -12.63 5.29 -11.36
CA ALA A 144 -12.65 3.86 -11.04
C ALA A 144 -12.61 3.59 -9.52
N ARG A 145 -12.27 4.59 -8.69
CA ARG A 145 -12.09 4.46 -7.23
C ARG A 145 -11.16 3.30 -6.87
N VAL A 146 -9.90 3.45 -7.27
CA VAL A 146 -8.84 2.47 -7.00
C VAL A 146 -8.64 2.33 -5.48
N SER A 147 -8.44 1.09 -5.00
CA SER A 147 -8.08 0.85 -3.60
C SER A 147 -6.63 0.42 -3.42
N GLN A 148 -5.97 -0.10 -4.47
CA GLN A 148 -4.58 -0.57 -4.38
C GLN A 148 -3.81 -0.36 -5.67
N VAL A 149 -2.51 -0.11 -5.50
CA VAL A 149 -1.54 0.00 -6.59
C VAL A 149 -0.30 -0.78 -6.21
N ALA A 150 0.28 -1.53 -7.15
CA ALA A 150 1.55 -2.22 -6.97
C ALA A 150 2.43 -2.01 -8.20
N CYS A 151 3.71 -1.72 -7.97
CA CYS A 151 4.70 -1.49 -9.01
C CYS A 151 5.68 -2.66 -9.04
N GLY A 152 5.83 -3.29 -10.20
CA GLY A 152 6.93 -4.19 -10.51
C GLY A 152 8.12 -3.44 -11.09
N SER A 153 9.02 -4.17 -11.76
CA SER A 153 10.20 -3.56 -12.37
C SER A 153 9.83 -2.53 -13.44
N GLN A 154 8.99 -2.95 -14.38
CA GLN A 154 8.54 -2.19 -15.54
C GLN A 154 7.05 -2.36 -15.81
N HIS A 155 6.25 -2.67 -14.77
CA HIS A 155 4.80 -2.78 -14.88
C HIS A 155 4.12 -2.31 -13.61
N THR A 156 2.83 -2.01 -13.72
CA THR A 156 2.00 -1.55 -12.60
C THR A 156 0.68 -2.31 -12.64
N LEU A 157 0.24 -2.74 -11.47
CA LEU A 157 -1.08 -3.32 -11.26
C LEU A 157 -1.93 -2.41 -10.40
N VAL A 158 -3.22 -2.41 -10.69
CA VAL A 158 -4.20 -1.59 -10.00
C VAL A 158 -5.44 -2.44 -9.71
N TYR A 159 -5.90 -2.44 -8.46
CA TYR A 159 -7.15 -3.11 -8.10
C TYR A 159 -8.30 -2.10 -7.99
N VAL A 160 -9.42 -2.44 -8.63
CA VAL A 160 -10.66 -1.66 -8.65
C VAL A 160 -11.78 -2.47 -7.97
N PRO A 161 -12.11 -2.18 -6.70
CA PRO A 161 -13.10 -2.97 -5.94
C PRO A 161 -14.49 -2.97 -6.55
N SER A 162 -14.96 -1.82 -7.07
CA SER A 162 -16.31 -1.71 -7.63
C SER A 162 -16.54 -2.58 -8.86
N LEU A 163 -15.46 -3.01 -9.51
CA LEU A 163 -15.49 -3.87 -10.68
C LEU A 163 -14.97 -5.29 -10.39
N ASP A 164 -14.45 -5.51 -9.18
CA ASP A 164 -13.64 -6.68 -8.80
C ASP A 164 -12.64 -7.08 -9.90
N LYS A 165 -11.90 -6.07 -10.40
CA LYS A 165 -10.96 -6.24 -11.51
C LYS A 165 -9.61 -5.68 -11.14
N VAL A 166 -8.59 -6.43 -11.56
CA VAL A 166 -7.22 -5.94 -11.60
C VAL A 166 -6.93 -5.45 -13.01
N TYR A 167 -6.30 -4.29 -13.10
CA TYR A 167 -5.80 -3.69 -14.32
C TYR A 167 -4.27 -3.78 -14.33
N SER A 168 -3.68 -3.95 -15.50
CA SER A 168 -2.24 -3.93 -15.69
C SER A 168 -1.83 -3.05 -16.85
N PHE A 169 -0.67 -2.42 -16.69
CA PHE A 169 0.03 -1.66 -17.72
C PHE A 169 1.55 -1.79 -17.53
N GLY A 170 2.31 -1.56 -18.59
CA GLY A 170 3.75 -1.79 -18.64
C GLY A 170 4.17 -3.05 -19.40
N SER A 171 5.36 -3.55 -19.06
CA SER A 171 5.98 -4.75 -19.64
C SER A 171 5.27 -6.04 -19.20
N GLY A 172 5.07 -6.95 -20.14
CA GLY A 172 4.39 -8.23 -19.93
C GLY A 172 5.34 -9.44 -19.82
N GLU A 173 6.59 -9.24 -19.41
CA GLU A 173 7.62 -10.29 -19.35
C GLU A 173 7.17 -11.46 -18.46
N ALA A 174 6.85 -12.59 -19.10
CA ALA A 174 6.52 -13.91 -18.54
C ALA A 174 5.34 -13.97 -17.53
N GLY A 175 4.12 -13.78 -18.01
CA GLY A 175 2.90 -14.07 -17.25
C GLY A 175 1.61 -13.90 -18.07
N GLN A 176 0.45 -14.08 -17.42
CA GLN A 176 -0.94 -14.09 -17.99
C GLN A 176 -1.35 -12.86 -18.83
N LEU A 177 -0.44 -11.90 -19.03
CA LEU A 177 -0.63 -10.65 -19.79
C LEU A 177 -0.34 -10.78 -21.29
N GLY A 178 0.30 -11.89 -21.71
CA GLY A 178 0.84 -12.06 -23.06
C GLY A 178 2.07 -11.18 -23.29
N ASN A 179 2.91 -11.55 -24.26
CA ASN A 179 4.19 -10.88 -24.59
C ASN A 179 4.05 -9.43 -25.12
N LYS A 180 2.97 -8.71 -24.81
CA LYS A 180 2.68 -7.38 -25.34
C LYS A 180 2.76 -6.32 -24.26
N ARG A 181 3.58 -5.31 -24.54
CA ARG A 181 3.63 -4.04 -23.80
C ARG A 181 2.25 -3.39 -23.78
N ARG A 182 1.80 -2.95 -22.60
CA ARG A 182 0.51 -2.27 -22.41
C ARG A 182 0.77 -0.81 -22.04
N LEU A 183 0.40 0.14 -22.91
CA LEU A 183 0.62 1.57 -22.67
C LEU A 183 -0.52 2.22 -21.86
N ILE A 184 -1.64 1.53 -21.72
CA ILE A 184 -2.82 1.94 -20.96
C ILE A 184 -3.22 0.82 -19.99
N PRO A 185 -3.89 1.14 -18.87
CA PRO A 185 -4.46 0.15 -17.96
C PRO A 185 -5.47 -0.75 -18.68
N LEU A 186 -5.19 -2.05 -18.72
CA LEU A 186 -6.11 -3.04 -19.28
C LEU A 186 -6.45 -4.10 -18.24
N PRO A 187 -7.72 -4.55 -18.17
CA PRO A 187 -8.10 -5.59 -17.23
C PRO A 187 -7.32 -6.87 -17.50
N ILE A 188 -7.01 -7.59 -16.44
CA ILE A 188 -6.37 -8.90 -16.49
C ILE A 188 -7.40 -9.95 -16.09
N ASN A 189 -7.45 -11.05 -16.83
CA ASN A 189 -8.28 -12.17 -16.44
C ASN A 189 -7.58 -12.87 -15.27
N SER A 190 -8.21 -12.90 -14.09
CA SER A 190 -7.78 -13.75 -12.99
C SER A 190 -7.66 -15.20 -13.50
N PRO A 191 -6.65 -16.00 -13.10
CA PRO A 191 -6.59 -17.40 -13.51
C PRO A 191 -7.88 -18.12 -13.11
N ALA A 192 -8.60 -18.62 -14.10
CA ALA A 192 -9.85 -19.36 -13.98
C ALA A 192 -9.74 -20.70 -13.21
N ASN A 193 -8.62 -20.97 -12.53
CA ASN A 193 -8.40 -22.21 -11.77
C ASN A 193 -8.72 -22.10 -10.27
N ALA A 194 -9.16 -20.95 -9.76
CA ALA A 194 -9.76 -20.85 -8.42
C ALA A 194 -11.31 -21.01 -8.43
N ARG A 195 -11.94 -21.21 -9.59
CA ARG A 195 -13.40 -21.44 -9.69
C ARG A 195 -13.83 -22.90 -9.78
N LYS A 196 -12.91 -23.87 -9.89
CA LYS A 196 -13.26 -25.28 -10.08
C LYS A 196 -13.26 -26.15 -8.81
N SER A 197 -13.08 -25.59 -7.60
CA SER A 197 -13.25 -26.36 -6.35
C SER A 197 -14.43 -25.94 -5.49
N CYS A 198 -15.32 -25.07 -5.97
CA CYS A 198 -16.50 -24.64 -5.21
C CYS A 198 -17.79 -25.12 -5.90
N GLN A 199 -17.92 -26.44 -6.10
CA GLN A 199 -19.24 -27.06 -6.07
C GLN A 199 -19.55 -27.35 -4.60
N GLY A 200 -20.23 -26.41 -3.96
CA GLY A 200 -20.67 -26.51 -2.56
C GLY A 200 -20.66 -25.16 -1.85
N ASN A 201 -21.83 -24.51 -1.82
CA ASN A 201 -22.21 -23.31 -1.06
C ASN A 201 -21.40 -22.02 -1.25
N ASP A 202 -21.92 -21.14 -2.12
CA ASP A 202 -21.97 -19.66 -2.02
C ASP A 202 -20.83 -18.92 -1.29
N HIS A 203 -19.60 -18.96 -1.80
CA HIS A 203 -18.52 -18.05 -1.38
C HIS A 203 -17.84 -17.44 -2.62
N CYS A 204 -18.12 -16.16 -2.89
CA CYS A 204 -17.40 -15.39 -3.90
C CYS A 204 -16.10 -14.84 -3.27
N GLY A 205 -14.94 -15.23 -3.78
CA GLY A 205 -13.65 -14.71 -3.30
C GLY A 205 -13.35 -13.34 -3.91
N CYS A 206 -13.01 -12.35 -3.08
CA CYS A 206 -12.62 -11.01 -3.51
C CYS A 206 -11.07 -10.90 -3.48
N VAL A 207 -10.47 -10.26 -4.49
CA VAL A 207 -9.03 -9.98 -4.50
C VAL A 207 -8.75 -8.87 -3.50
N GLN A 208 -8.06 -9.17 -2.39
CA GLN A 208 -7.87 -8.20 -1.33
C GLN A 208 -6.43 -7.68 -1.21
N SER A 209 -5.44 -8.29 -1.88
CA SER A 209 -4.10 -7.71 -1.97
C SER A 209 -3.36 -8.21 -3.20
N VAL A 210 -2.80 -7.28 -3.98
CA VAL A 210 -1.95 -7.59 -5.14
C VAL A 210 -0.50 -7.31 -4.77
N PHE A 211 0.31 -8.37 -4.68
CA PHE A 211 1.76 -8.25 -4.49
C PHE A 211 2.47 -8.57 -5.80
N ILE A 212 3.47 -7.76 -6.12
CA ILE A 212 4.31 -7.95 -7.30
C ILE A 212 5.74 -8.16 -6.82
N SER A 213 6.32 -9.30 -7.18
CA SER A 213 7.77 -9.46 -7.21
C SER A 213 8.28 -9.23 -8.63
N SER A 214 9.60 -9.08 -8.80
CA SER A 214 10.23 -8.92 -10.12
C SER A 214 9.92 -10.02 -11.14
N ARG A 215 9.34 -11.16 -10.71
CA ARG A 215 9.05 -12.32 -11.57
C ARG A 215 7.68 -12.96 -11.35
N GLU A 216 6.94 -12.58 -10.32
CA GLU A 216 5.67 -13.20 -9.98
C GLU A 216 4.63 -12.16 -9.54
N ILE A 217 3.40 -12.35 -10.01
CA ILE A 217 2.24 -11.63 -9.50
C ILE A 217 1.52 -12.58 -8.52
N THR A 218 1.55 -12.26 -7.24
CA THR A 218 0.84 -13.02 -6.23
C THR A 218 -0.47 -12.31 -5.89
N PHE A 219 -1.58 -12.94 -6.26
CA PHE A 219 -2.91 -12.55 -5.83
C PHE A 219 -3.24 -13.30 -4.55
N ILE A 220 -3.54 -12.58 -3.46
CA ILE A 220 -4.15 -13.20 -2.29
C ILE A 220 -5.67 -13.02 -2.40
N TYR A 221 -6.36 -14.14 -2.60
CA TYR A 221 -7.82 -14.21 -2.59
C TYR A 221 -8.27 -14.60 -1.18
N PHE A 222 -9.21 -13.85 -0.59
CA PHE A 222 -9.93 -14.29 0.60
C PHE A 222 -11.42 -14.41 0.28
N ALA A 223 -12.06 -15.43 0.88
CA ALA A 223 -13.49 -15.61 0.76
C ALA A 223 -14.21 -14.41 1.42
N GLN A 224 -15.00 -13.69 0.63
CA GLN A 224 -15.87 -12.65 1.15
C GLN A 224 -16.95 -13.36 1.98
N ASN A 225 -16.86 -13.26 3.30
CA ASN A 225 -17.98 -13.64 4.15
C ASN A 225 -19.03 -12.54 4.04
N SER A 226 -20.24 -12.90 3.61
CA SER A 226 -21.45 -12.07 3.46
C SER A 226 -21.94 -11.37 4.74
N HIS A 227 -21.18 -11.45 5.84
CA HIS A 227 -21.58 -10.96 7.16
C HIS A 227 -21.03 -9.57 7.52
N LEU A 228 -20.19 -8.94 6.70
CA LEU A 228 -19.58 -7.65 7.03
C LEU A 228 -19.90 -6.58 5.98
N ASN A 229 -21.20 -6.29 5.84
CA ASN A 229 -21.65 -4.97 5.37
C ASN A 229 -21.58 -3.99 6.55
N GLY A 230 -20.39 -3.50 6.89
CA GLY A 230 -20.20 -2.50 7.93
C GLY A 230 -18.85 -2.54 8.65
N ILE A 231 -18.66 -1.58 9.56
CA ILE A 231 -17.51 -1.51 10.47
C ILE A 231 -17.45 -2.81 11.28
N ALA A 232 -16.35 -3.56 11.15
CA ALA A 232 -16.10 -4.74 11.98
C ALA A 232 -15.74 -4.28 13.40
N THR A 233 -16.73 -4.25 14.29
CA THR A 233 -16.55 -3.94 15.71
C THR A 233 -16.31 -5.21 16.51
N LEU A 234 -15.26 -5.24 17.33
CA LEU A 234 -15.06 -6.27 18.34
C LEU A 234 -15.78 -5.82 19.63
N LYS A 235 -16.89 -6.46 20.01
CA LYS A 235 -17.63 -6.04 21.21
C LYS A 235 -16.93 -6.52 22.47
N ASP A 236 -16.97 -5.72 23.53
CA ASP A 236 -16.39 -6.06 24.84
C ASP A 236 -16.82 -7.45 25.36
N GLY A 237 -18.09 -7.81 25.19
CA GLY A 237 -18.59 -9.13 25.60
C GLY A 237 -17.96 -10.31 24.86
N ASP A 238 -17.56 -10.13 23.59
CA ASP A 238 -16.90 -11.17 22.80
C ASP A 238 -15.43 -11.34 23.22
N VAL A 239 -14.77 -10.22 23.57
CA VAL A 239 -13.41 -10.20 24.13
C VAL A 239 -13.40 -10.85 25.52
N ASP A 240 -14.36 -10.50 26.37
CA ASP A 240 -14.46 -11.01 27.73
C ASP A 240 -14.83 -12.51 27.73
N ALA A 241 -15.73 -12.93 26.84
CA ALA A 241 -16.04 -14.35 26.60
C ALA A 241 -14.80 -15.14 26.14
N TRP A 242 -13.99 -14.57 25.25
CA TRP A 242 -12.73 -15.18 24.79
C TRP A 242 -11.65 -15.25 25.88
N ILE A 243 -11.54 -14.22 26.72
CA ILE A 243 -10.65 -14.21 27.88
C ILE A 243 -11.08 -15.27 28.91
N SER A 244 -12.35 -15.65 28.92
CA SER A 244 -12.95 -16.60 29.87
C SER A 244 -13.03 -18.06 29.39
N ASP A 245 -13.10 -18.33 28.07
CA ASP A 245 -13.25 -19.70 27.54
C ASP A 245 -12.41 -19.99 26.26
N SER A 246 -11.80 -21.17 26.25
CA SER A 246 -10.83 -21.62 25.23
C SER A 246 -11.46 -22.11 23.93
N SER A 247 -12.78 -22.36 23.90
CA SER A 247 -13.48 -22.97 22.76
C SER A 247 -13.78 -22.00 21.62
N CYS A 248 -14.04 -20.72 21.92
CA CYS A 248 -14.44 -19.67 20.95
C CYS A 248 -13.25 -19.03 20.20
N TRP A 249 -12.01 -19.36 20.57
CA TRP A 249 -10.81 -18.67 20.07
C TRP A 249 -10.63 -18.72 18.54
N ARG A 250 -11.10 -19.79 17.87
CA ARG A 250 -10.95 -19.93 16.41
C ARG A 250 -11.76 -18.89 15.64
N SER A 251 -12.98 -18.60 16.10
CA SER A 251 -13.86 -17.60 15.47
C SER A 251 -13.34 -16.18 15.74
N VAL A 252 -12.91 -15.90 16.96
CA VAL A 252 -12.33 -14.60 17.33
C VAL A 252 -11.02 -14.33 16.60
N LYS A 253 -10.13 -15.32 16.48
CA LYS A 253 -8.89 -15.21 15.68
C LYS A 253 -9.17 -14.96 14.20
N LYS A 254 -10.21 -15.61 13.64
CA LYS A 254 -10.64 -15.36 12.26
C LYS A 254 -11.15 -13.93 12.08
N ASN A 255 -11.90 -13.40 13.04
CA ASN A 255 -12.41 -12.02 13.01
C ASN A 255 -11.29 -10.98 13.17
N ILE A 256 -10.37 -11.19 14.11
CA ILE A 256 -9.19 -10.33 14.30
C ILE A 256 -8.34 -10.32 13.04
N ARG A 257 -8.02 -11.49 12.48
CA ARG A 257 -7.32 -11.58 11.19
C ARG A 257 -8.09 -10.85 10.10
N ALA A 258 -9.41 -10.99 10.02
CA ALA A 258 -10.21 -10.28 9.02
C ALA A 258 -10.19 -8.74 9.21
N ILE A 259 -10.17 -8.25 10.46
CA ILE A 259 -10.05 -6.82 10.78
C ILE A 259 -8.67 -6.29 10.38
N PHE A 260 -7.60 -6.98 10.79
CA PHE A 260 -6.22 -6.57 10.50
C PHE A 260 -5.78 -6.79 9.05
N LEU A 261 -6.48 -7.67 8.31
CA LEU A 261 -6.30 -7.87 6.87
C LEU A 261 -7.29 -7.03 6.05
N SER A 262 -8.16 -6.25 6.70
CA SER A 262 -9.14 -5.42 5.99
C SER A 262 -8.44 -4.33 5.16
N GLU A 263 -9.09 -3.89 4.08
CA GLU A 263 -8.63 -2.74 3.29
C GLU A 263 -8.38 -1.50 4.17
N ALA A 264 -9.06 -1.44 5.32
CA ALA A 264 -8.90 -0.37 6.28
C ALA A 264 -7.53 -0.36 6.96
N CYS A 265 -6.97 -1.52 7.32
CA CYS A 265 -5.62 -1.59 7.88
C CYS A 265 -4.54 -1.33 6.81
N ILE A 266 -4.76 -1.82 5.58
CA ILE A 266 -3.82 -1.64 4.48
C ILE A 266 -3.74 -0.17 4.06
N ASN A 267 -4.87 0.53 4.04
CA ASN A 267 -4.96 1.94 3.61
C ASN A 267 -4.80 2.95 4.76
N GLY A 268 -4.49 2.49 5.99
CA GLY A 268 -4.45 3.35 7.18
C GLY A 268 -5.79 4.01 7.53
N SER A 269 -6.90 3.43 7.08
CA SER A 269 -8.26 3.89 7.34
C SER A 269 -8.69 3.55 8.77
N PHE A 270 -8.32 4.40 9.71
CA PHE A 270 -8.65 4.23 11.13
C PHE A 270 -9.90 5.03 11.52
N LEU A 271 -10.76 4.47 12.39
CA LEU A 271 -11.88 5.16 13.03
C LEU A 271 -11.36 6.06 14.15
N GLU A 272 -10.56 7.08 13.83
CA GLU A 272 -10.30 8.14 14.81
C GLU A 272 -11.34 9.25 14.70
N LYS A 273 -11.84 9.72 15.86
CA LYS A 273 -12.75 10.87 15.96
C LYS A 273 -12.11 12.20 15.53
N ARG A 274 -10.82 12.24 15.13
CA ARG A 274 -10.06 13.49 15.05
C ARG A 274 -9.22 13.75 13.81
N ASP A 275 -8.97 12.78 12.91
CA ASP A 275 -8.16 13.08 11.72
C ASP A 275 -8.96 13.08 10.40
N LYS A 276 -8.79 14.17 9.63
CA LYS A 276 -9.52 14.41 8.37
C LYS A 276 -8.91 13.65 7.18
N HIS A 277 -7.74 13.04 7.36
CA HIS A 277 -6.93 12.46 6.29
C HIS A 277 -7.30 11.01 5.92
N PHE A 278 -7.78 10.21 6.87
CA PHE A 278 -8.28 8.86 6.61
C PHE A 278 -9.78 8.80 6.96
N LYS A 279 -10.66 8.48 6.00
CA LYS A 279 -12.12 8.44 6.24
C LYS A 279 -12.63 7.02 6.16
N THR A 280 -13.23 6.59 7.26
CA THR A 280 -14.08 5.42 7.33
C THR A 280 -15.51 5.83 6.98
N SER A 281 -16.21 5.04 6.18
CA SER A 281 -17.59 5.29 5.76
C SER A 281 -18.35 3.97 5.56
N LYS A 282 -19.64 4.03 5.23
CA LYS A 282 -20.40 2.82 4.86
C LYS A 282 -19.82 2.12 3.61
N GLU A 283 -19.04 2.84 2.81
CA GLU A 283 -18.44 2.38 1.55
C GLU A 283 -16.93 2.11 1.68
N VAL A 284 -16.30 2.56 2.78
CA VAL A 284 -14.86 2.44 3.02
C VAL A 284 -14.66 1.91 4.43
N SER A 285 -14.24 0.64 4.52
CA SER A 285 -14.00 -0.02 5.80
C SER A 285 -13.04 0.77 6.70
N GLY A 286 -13.19 0.61 8.01
CA GLY A 286 -12.42 1.33 9.02
C GLY A 286 -12.03 0.45 10.22
N VAL A 287 -10.86 0.70 10.82
CA VAL A 287 -10.44 0.04 12.07
C VAL A 287 -10.35 1.04 13.23
N ASP A 288 -11.05 0.77 14.33
CA ASP A 288 -11.02 1.63 15.52
C ASP A 288 -9.76 1.37 16.34
N MET A 289 -8.80 2.30 16.27
CA MET A 289 -7.53 2.18 16.97
C MET A 289 -7.69 2.26 18.49
N SER A 290 -8.73 2.92 19.00
CA SER A 290 -9.01 2.95 20.44
C SER A 290 -9.48 1.57 20.92
N GLU A 291 -10.34 0.91 20.14
CA GLU A 291 -10.78 -0.46 20.43
C GLU A 291 -9.64 -1.48 20.22
N VAL A 292 -8.78 -1.30 19.21
CA VAL A 292 -7.57 -2.12 19.02
C VAL A 292 -6.61 -1.99 20.21
N GLN A 293 -6.35 -0.76 20.67
CA GLN A 293 -5.49 -0.54 21.83
C GLN A 293 -6.09 -1.17 23.10
N ARG A 294 -7.39 -0.95 23.34
CA ARG A 294 -8.11 -1.52 24.47
C ARG A 294 -8.11 -3.06 24.43
N PHE A 295 -8.22 -3.64 23.24
CA PHE A 295 -8.05 -5.08 23.03
C PHE A 295 -6.65 -5.54 23.42
N TYR A 296 -5.60 -4.87 22.93
CA TYR A 296 -4.20 -5.19 23.26
C TYR A 296 -3.92 -5.11 24.78
N GLU A 297 -4.44 -4.09 25.46
CA GLU A 297 -4.33 -3.94 26.92
C GLU A 297 -5.05 -5.06 27.68
N LYS A 298 -6.21 -5.51 27.19
CA LYS A 298 -6.93 -6.64 27.80
C LYS A 298 -6.17 -7.97 27.65
N ILE A 299 -5.51 -8.21 26.50
CA ILE A 299 -4.79 -9.47 26.25
C ILE A 299 -3.39 -9.51 26.86
N SER A 300 -2.72 -8.37 27.00
CA SER A 300 -1.39 -8.29 27.63
C SER A 300 -1.41 -8.76 29.08
N ASN A 301 -2.57 -8.69 29.74
CA ASN A 301 -2.79 -9.18 31.10
C ASN A 301 -2.91 -10.72 31.19
N LYS A 302 -2.84 -11.48 30.07
CA LYS A 302 -2.85 -12.94 30.04
C LYS A 302 -1.77 -13.51 29.10
N PRO A 303 -0.58 -13.88 29.62
CA PRO A 303 0.58 -14.31 28.81
C PRO A 303 0.30 -15.48 27.85
N LYS A 304 -0.48 -16.48 28.29
CA LYS A 304 -0.84 -17.66 27.47
C LYS A 304 -1.70 -17.34 26.25
N VAL A 305 -2.46 -16.24 26.30
CA VAL A 305 -3.28 -15.76 25.19
C VAL A 305 -2.44 -14.89 24.28
N PHE A 306 -1.60 -14.02 24.86
CA PHE A 306 -0.69 -13.13 24.14
C PHE A 306 0.30 -13.88 23.24
N GLU A 307 0.88 -15.00 23.69
CA GLU A 307 1.79 -15.83 22.87
C GLU A 307 1.12 -16.51 21.66
N ARG A 308 -0.23 -16.51 21.56
CA ARG A 308 -1.00 -17.22 20.51
C ARG A 308 -1.66 -16.30 19.47
N VAL A 309 -1.66 -14.99 19.74
CA VAL A 309 -2.17 -13.93 18.85
C VAL A 309 -1.05 -13.57 17.88
#